data_AF-A0A7X6VV13-F1
#
_entry.id   AF-A0A7X6VV13-F1
#
_cell.length_a   1.000
_cell.length_b   1.000
_cell.length_c   1.000
_cell.angle_alpha   90.00
_cell.angle_beta   90.00
_cell.angle_gamma   90.00
#
_symmetry.space_group_name_H-M   'P 1'
#
loop_
_entity.id
_entity.type
_entity.pdbx_description
1 polymer ?
#
loop_
_entity_poly.entity_id
_entity_poly.type
_entity_poly.pdbx_seq_one_letter_code
_entity_poly.pdbx_strand_id
1 'polypeptide(L)'
;MNYHFFSNLKSRTELFFFILLFSFFAIGSAGANPGKEKIPENPDKSKQKANLELILKVLPPDQLDENSAFDARGRLSFADRTFTDWLERTGELPPDFDRMPSLPFLPDPLV
;
A
#
# COMPACT_ATOMS: atom_id res chain seq x y z
N MET A 1 -38.83 -5.91 -40.35
CA MET A 1 -38.53 -5.23 -41.63
C MET A 1 -37.91 -3.87 -41.29
N ASN A 2 -36.81 -3.53 -41.95
CA ASN A 2 -35.92 -2.37 -41.76
C ASN A 2 -36.56 -1.05 -41.29
N TYR A 3 -35.85 -0.31 -40.42
CA TYR A 3 -35.45 1.08 -40.69
C TYR A 3 -34.14 1.42 -39.94
N HIS A 4 -33.06 1.57 -40.70
CA HIS A 4 -31.99 2.52 -40.40
C HIS A 4 -32.45 3.89 -40.92
N PHE A 5 -31.93 4.97 -40.31
CA PHE A 5 -31.70 6.33 -40.86
C PHE A 5 -32.48 7.49 -40.21
N PHE A 6 -31.79 8.64 -40.11
CA PHE A 6 -32.05 9.91 -39.39
C PHE A 6 -31.68 9.89 -37.90
N SER A 7 -30.62 10.54 -37.38
CA SER A 7 -29.90 11.78 -37.72
C SER A 7 -30.78 13.03 -37.81
N ASN A 8 -31.16 13.61 -36.66
CA ASN A 8 -31.16 15.07 -36.49
C ASN A 8 -31.37 15.45 -35.02
N LEU A 9 -30.35 16.10 -34.44
CA LEU A 9 -30.35 16.69 -33.11
C LEU A 9 -31.23 17.95 -33.15
N LYS A 10 -32.43 17.88 -32.58
CA LYS A 10 -33.36 19.01 -32.52
C LYS A 10 -33.52 19.53 -31.10
N SER A 11 -33.26 20.83 -30.99
CA SER A 11 -33.87 21.84 -30.12
C SER A 11 -32.88 22.55 -29.18
N ARG A 12 -32.83 23.87 -29.40
CA ARG A 12 -31.79 24.83 -28.99
C ARG A 12 -32.02 25.33 -27.56
N THR A 13 -32.57 24.49 -26.70
CA THR A 13 -32.97 24.82 -25.31
C THR A 13 -31.98 24.31 -24.26
N GLU A 14 -31.17 23.30 -24.59
CA GLU A 14 -30.16 22.75 -23.67
C GLU A 14 -28.81 23.50 -23.72
N LEU A 15 -28.64 24.44 -24.67
CA LEU A 15 -27.38 25.17 -24.83
C LEU A 15 -27.20 26.32 -23.82
N PHE A 16 -28.28 26.71 -23.14
CA PHE A 16 -28.24 27.79 -22.13
C PHE A 16 -27.94 27.29 -20.71
N PHE A 17 -28.24 26.02 -20.40
CA PHE A 17 -27.87 25.43 -19.11
C PHE A 17 -26.37 25.14 -18.98
N PHE A 18 -25.67 24.89 -20.09
CA PHE A 18 -24.23 24.61 -20.07
C PHE A 18 -23.35 25.86 -19.87
N ILE A 19 -23.81 27.05 -20.24
CA ILE A 19 -22.99 28.28 -20.16
C ILE A 19 -23.04 28.92 -18.75
N LEU A 20 -24.05 28.60 -17.94
CA LEU A 20 -24.18 29.11 -16.57
C LEU A 20 -23.48 28.23 -15.52
N LEU A 21 -23.03 27.02 -15.89
CA LEU A 21 -22.22 26.15 -15.01
C LEU A 21 -20.70 26.39 -15.14
N PHE A 22 -20.24 27.08 -16.19
CA PHE A 22 -18.81 27.31 -16.47
C PHE A 22 -18.30 28.72 -16.10
N SER A 23 -19.17 29.62 -15.65
CA SER A 23 -18.80 30.99 -15.27
C SER A 23 -18.29 31.14 -13.82
N PHE A 24 -18.19 30.05 -13.06
CA PHE A 24 -17.49 30.01 -11.76
C PHE A 24 -16.05 29.48 -11.84
N PHE A 25 -15.43 29.47 -13.02
CA PHE A 25 -13.99 29.18 -13.16
C PHE A 25 -13.18 30.42 -13.51
N ALA A 26 -13.36 31.50 -12.76
CA ALA A 26 -12.40 32.59 -12.67
C ALA A 26 -12.75 33.46 -11.47
N ILE A 27 -12.11 33.23 -10.32
CA ILE A 27 -11.64 34.23 -9.33
C ILE A 27 -11.11 33.48 -8.09
N GLY A 28 -9.82 33.67 -7.80
CA GLY A 28 -9.17 33.36 -6.51
C GLY A 28 -8.65 31.91 -6.40
N SER A 29 -7.36 31.62 -6.53
CA SER A 29 -6.34 32.14 -5.63
C SER A 29 -4.94 31.95 -6.23
N ALA A 30 -4.24 33.07 -6.42
CA ALA A 30 -2.80 33.07 -6.41
C ALA A 30 -2.33 32.73 -5.00
N GLY A 31 -1.33 31.85 -4.88
CA GLY A 31 -0.52 31.73 -3.68
C GLY A 31 -1.11 30.90 -2.54
N ALA A 32 -1.06 29.57 -2.69
CA ALA A 32 -0.62 28.66 -1.64
C ALA A 32 -0.39 27.32 -2.32
N ASN A 33 0.86 26.99 -2.64
CA ASN A 33 1.24 25.59 -2.61
C ASN A 33 1.10 25.25 -1.12
N PRO A 34 0.09 24.50 -0.63
CA PRO A 34 0.27 23.89 0.66
C PRO A 34 1.49 23.02 0.40
N GLY A 35 2.65 23.46 0.87
CA GLY A 35 3.79 22.59 0.97
C GLY A 35 3.19 21.30 1.50
N LYS A 36 3.46 20.19 0.82
CA LYS A 36 3.43 18.91 1.51
C LYS A 36 4.37 19.13 2.68
N GLU A 37 3.81 19.60 3.79
CA GLU A 37 4.41 19.60 5.08
C GLU A 37 4.68 18.12 5.22
N LYS A 38 5.93 17.74 4.98
CA LYS A 38 6.38 16.40 5.24
C LYS A 38 6.07 16.26 6.71
N ILE A 39 4.94 15.65 7.04
CA ILE A 39 4.64 15.14 8.36
C ILE A 39 5.95 14.49 8.75
N PRO A 40 6.67 15.02 9.77
CA PRO A 40 8.02 14.58 10.05
C PRO A 40 7.95 13.07 10.14
N GLU A 41 8.61 12.40 9.19
CA GLU A 41 8.60 10.94 9.16
C GLU A 41 9.08 10.53 10.53
N ASN A 42 8.20 9.87 11.30
CA ASN A 42 8.52 9.52 12.67
C ASN A 42 9.85 8.75 12.61
N PRO A 43 10.96 9.28 13.18
CA PRO A 43 12.29 8.68 13.05
C PRO A 43 12.29 7.20 13.46
N ASP A 44 11.38 6.81 14.36
CA ASP A 44 11.17 5.43 14.79
C ASP A 44 10.80 4.51 13.61
N LYS A 45 9.89 4.95 12.73
CA LYS A 45 9.45 4.14 11.57
C LYS A 45 10.53 4.01 10.50
N SER A 46 11.40 5.01 10.35
CA SER A 46 12.51 4.95 9.38
C SER A 46 13.50 3.83 9.77
N LYS A 47 13.85 3.75 11.05
CA LYS A 47 14.69 2.65 11.58
C LYS A 47 14.04 1.28 11.41
N GLN A 48 12.75 1.16 11.72
CA GLN A 48 12.03 -0.10 11.55
C GLN A 48 12.00 -0.57 10.09
N LYS A 49 11.82 0.35 9.12
CA LYS A 49 11.91 0.02 7.70
C LYS A 49 13.32 -0.44 7.30
N ALA A 50 14.36 0.26 7.76
CA ALA A 50 15.75 -0.15 7.49
C ALA A 50 16.06 -1.53 8.07
N ASN A 51 15.54 -1.82 9.27
CA ASN A 51 15.65 -3.15 9.88
C ASN A 51 14.88 -4.21 9.10
N LEU A 52 13.71 -3.88 8.55
CA LEU A 52 12.95 -4.79 7.70
C LEU A 52 13.74 -5.15 6.45
N GLU A 53 14.34 -4.15 5.79
CA GLU A 53 15.22 -4.37 4.63
C GLU A 53 16.41 -5.26 4.96
N LEU A 54 17.03 -5.06 6.13
CA LEU A 54 18.11 -5.92 6.62
C LEU A 54 17.64 -7.37 6.83
N ILE A 55 16.49 -7.57 7.46
CA ILE A 55 15.90 -8.90 7.67
C ILE A 55 15.70 -9.58 6.32
N LEU A 56 15.01 -8.92 5.37
CA LEU A 56 14.74 -9.48 4.04
C LEU A 56 16.02 -9.83 3.27
N LYS A 57 17.11 -9.09 3.48
CA LYS A 57 18.42 -9.36 2.88
C LYS A 57 19.13 -10.57 3.48
N VAL A 58 18.93 -10.85 4.77
CA VAL A 58 19.60 -11.94 5.50
C VAL A 58 18.83 -13.26 5.37
N LEU A 59 17.52 -13.21 5.16
CA LEU A 59 16.71 -14.40 5.01
C LEU A 59 17.14 -15.22 3.78
N PRO A 60 17.22 -16.56 3.89
CA PRO A 60 17.43 -17.41 2.74
C PRO A 60 16.23 -17.31 1.78
N PRO A 61 16.41 -17.62 0.49
CA PRO A 61 15.30 -17.64 -0.45
C PRO A 61 14.23 -18.64 -0.01
N ASP A 62 12.97 -18.34 -0.34
CA ASP A 62 11.84 -19.24 -0.10
C ASP A 62 12.03 -20.57 -0.85
N GLN A 63 11.58 -21.67 -0.23
CA GLN A 63 11.68 -23.02 -0.82
C GLN A 63 10.28 -23.57 -0.94
N LEU A 64 9.59 -23.11 -1.98
CA LEU A 64 8.26 -23.54 -2.32
C LEU A 64 8.32 -24.75 -3.25
N ASP A 65 7.46 -25.72 -3.00
CA ASP A 65 7.20 -26.80 -3.95
C ASP A 65 5.91 -26.50 -4.69
N GLU A 66 6.01 -25.95 -5.90
CA GLU A 66 4.83 -25.60 -6.70
C GLU A 66 4.05 -26.82 -7.22
N ASN A 67 4.60 -28.03 -7.07
CA ASN A 67 3.94 -29.27 -7.45
C ASN A 67 3.29 -29.99 -6.26
N SER A 68 3.39 -29.42 -5.06
CA SER A 68 2.86 -29.99 -3.83
C SER A 68 1.98 -28.99 -3.09
N ALA A 69 0.92 -29.48 -2.45
CA ALA A 69 0.15 -28.67 -1.51
C ALA A 69 0.89 -28.44 -0.18
N PHE A 70 2.03 -29.12 0.02
CA PHE A 70 2.85 -29.07 1.22
C PHE A 70 4.27 -28.64 0.88
N ASP A 71 4.69 -27.50 1.44
CA ASP A 71 6.05 -26.97 1.32
C ASP A 71 7.03 -27.74 2.22
N ALA A 72 8.27 -27.93 1.76
CA ALA A 72 9.28 -28.72 2.47
C ALA A 72 9.64 -28.17 3.87
N ARG A 73 9.47 -26.86 4.09
CA ARG A 73 9.71 -26.19 5.38
C ARG A 73 8.43 -25.88 6.17
N GLY A 74 7.28 -26.34 5.68
CA GLY A 74 5.97 -26.00 6.24
C GLY A 74 5.54 -24.57 5.91
N ARG A 75 4.28 -24.28 6.24
CA ARG A 75 3.67 -22.95 6.03
C ARG A 75 3.87 -22.09 7.28
N LEU A 76 4.07 -20.78 7.09
CA LEU A 76 4.18 -19.84 8.20
C LEU A 76 2.87 -19.69 8.98
N SER A 77 1.73 -19.65 8.29
CA SER A 77 0.40 -19.55 8.90
C SER A 77 -0.66 -20.31 8.10
N PHE A 78 -1.91 -20.32 8.57
CA PHE A 78 -3.03 -20.85 7.78
C PHE A 78 -3.26 -20.06 6.48
N ALA A 79 -3.01 -18.74 6.48
CA ALA A 79 -3.21 -17.88 5.32
C ALA A 79 -1.95 -17.75 4.46
N ASP A 80 -0.75 -17.84 5.08
CA ASP A 80 0.51 -17.41 4.48
C ASP A 80 1.46 -18.61 4.34
N ARG A 81 1.98 -18.87 3.13
CA ARG A 81 2.97 -19.94 2.93
C ARG A 81 4.34 -19.46 3.39
N THR A 82 4.72 -18.24 3.01
CA THR A 82 6.03 -17.64 3.26
C THR A 82 5.97 -16.47 4.25
N PHE A 83 7.14 -16.02 4.71
CA PHE A 83 7.26 -14.75 5.43
C PHE A 83 6.88 -13.55 4.57
N THR A 84 7.21 -13.59 3.27
CA THR A 84 6.85 -12.55 2.30
C THR A 84 5.34 -12.42 2.17
N ASP A 85 4.60 -13.53 2.03
CA ASP A 85 3.13 -13.52 1.93
C ASP A 85 2.50 -12.84 3.16
N TRP A 86 2.97 -13.20 4.35
CA TRP A 86 2.50 -12.61 5.60
C TRP A 86 2.83 -11.11 5.67
N LEU A 87 4.03 -10.72 5.25
CA LEU A 87 4.48 -9.34 5.27
C LEU A 87 3.70 -8.48 4.28
N GLU A 88 3.42 -8.97 3.07
CA GLU A 88 2.61 -8.28 2.07
C GLU A 88 1.16 -8.10 2.54
N ARG A 89 0.60 -9.12 3.21
CA ARG A 89 -0.76 -9.07 3.73
C ARG A 89 -0.90 -8.12 4.93
N THR A 90 0.07 -8.10 5.83
CA THR A 90 -0.02 -7.35 7.10
C THR A 90 0.60 -5.97 7.04
N GLY A 91 1.68 -5.81 6.25
CA GLY A 91 2.51 -4.61 6.27
C GLY A 91 3.19 -4.37 7.61
N GLU A 92 3.35 -5.41 8.45
CA GLU A 92 3.94 -5.27 9.78
C GLU A 92 5.41 -4.85 9.68
N LEU A 93 5.76 -3.83 10.48
CA LEU A 93 7.15 -3.41 10.63
C LEU A 93 7.78 -4.16 11.80
N PRO A 94 9.09 -4.47 11.74
CA PRO A 94 9.77 -5.04 12.87
C PRO A 94 9.70 -4.08 14.06
N PRO A 95 9.73 -4.60 15.29
CA PRO A 95 9.66 -3.79 16.50
C PRO A 95 10.83 -2.81 16.62
N ASP A 96 10.66 -1.80 17.47
CA ASP A 96 11.75 -0.87 17.79
C ASP A 96 12.74 -1.53 18.75
N PHE A 97 13.86 -2.03 18.20
CA PHE A 97 14.89 -2.73 18.96
C PHE A 97 15.59 -1.83 19.99
N ASP A 98 15.65 -0.51 19.77
CA ASP A 98 16.26 0.43 20.74
C ASP A 98 15.42 0.55 22.02
N ARG A 99 14.13 0.23 21.92
CA ARG A 99 13.17 0.30 23.03
C ARG A 99 12.91 -1.06 23.67
N MET A 100 13.50 -2.13 23.15
CA MET A 100 13.37 -3.45 23.76
C MET A 100 14.21 -3.55 25.03
N PRO A 101 13.62 -4.02 26.15
CA PRO A 101 14.39 -4.29 27.34
C PRO A 101 15.34 -5.47 27.10
N SER A 102 16.58 -5.35 27.56
CA SER A 102 17.46 -6.52 27.68
C SER A 102 16.89 -7.45 28.75
N LEU A 103 16.66 -8.71 28.41
CA LEU A 103 16.25 -9.75 29.35
C LEU A 103 17.51 -10.53 29.79
N PRO A 104 18.13 -10.19 30.93
CA PRO A 104 19.25 -10.98 31.44
C PRO A 104 18.75 -12.36 31.87
N PHE A 105 19.62 -13.37 31.76
CA PHE A 105 19.36 -14.76 32.17
C PHE A 105 18.25 -15.48 31.38
N LEU A 106 18.14 -15.25 30.06
CA LEU A 106 17.35 -16.17 29.23
C LEU A 106 17.89 -17.60 29.44
N PRO A 107 17.02 -18.59 29.69
CA PRO A 107 17.44 -19.99 29.66
C PRO A 107 18.01 -20.30 28.28
N ASP A 108 19.01 -21.18 28.22
CA ASP A 108 19.55 -21.63 26.94
C ASP A 108 18.40 -22.26 26.13
N PRO A 109 18.12 -21.75 24.91
CA PRO A 109 16.98 -22.22 24.13
C PRO A 109 17.14 -23.66 23.62
N LEU A 110 18.31 -24.28 23.79
CA LEU A 110 18.63 -25.62 23.30
C LEU A 110 18.76 -26.69 24.41
N VAL A 111 18.47 -26.35 25.68
CA VAL A 111 18.43 -27.31 26.80
C VAL A 111 17.03 -27.76 27.17
#